data_AF-A0A3M8H4Y5-F1
#
_entry.id   AF-A0A3M8H4Y5-F1
#
_cell.length_a   1.000
_cell.length_b   1.000
_cell.length_c   1.000
_cell.angle_alpha   90.00
_cell.angle_beta   90.00
_cell.angle_gamma   90.00
#
_symmetry.space_group_name_H-M   'P 1'
#
loop_
_entity.id
_entity.type
_entity.pdbx_description
1 polymer ?
#
loop_
_entity_poly.entity_id
_entity_poly.type
_entity_poly.pdbx_seq_one_letter_code
_entity_poly.pdbx_strand_id
1 'polypeptide(L)' 'MLNSIGIPGLIIILVIILIMFGPSKLPKLGRSIGESMKNFKDSTKDIMSDEEDEKKDQKL' A
#
# COMPACT_ATOMS: atom_id res chain seq x y z
N MET A 1 -13.52 28.27 -1.81
CA MET A 1 -14.00 27.92 -3.17
C MET A 1 -13.70 26.46 -3.55
N LEU A 2 -12.54 25.89 -3.17
CA LEU A 2 -12.22 24.48 -3.41
C LEU A 2 -12.99 23.49 -2.49
N ASN A 3 -13.36 23.89 -1.26
CA ASN A 3 -14.15 23.02 -0.35
C ASN A 3 -15.58 22.73 -0.82
N SER A 4 -16.09 23.42 -1.85
CA SER A 4 -17.39 23.12 -2.46
C SER A 4 -17.29 22.03 -3.54
N ILE A 5 -16.07 21.72 -4.00
CA ILE A 5 -15.76 20.60 -4.88
C ILE A 5 -15.48 19.40 -3.95
N GLY A 6 -16.52 18.93 -3.28
CA GLY A 6 -16.43 17.78 -2.39
C GLY A 6 -16.20 16.47 -3.16
N ILE A 7 -16.64 15.36 -2.56
CA ILE A 7 -16.65 14.03 -3.16
C ILE A 7 -17.10 14.00 -4.65
N PRO A 8 -18.11 14.79 -5.10
CA PRO A 8 -18.52 14.79 -6.51
C PRO A 8 -17.41 15.19 -7.51
N GLY A 9 -16.55 16.16 -7.16
CA GLY A 9 -15.46 16.57 -8.05
C GLY A 9 -14.36 15.52 -8.14
N LEU A 10 -14.08 14.83 -7.03
CA LEU A 10 -13.12 13.74 -6.99
C LEU A 10 -13.58 12.57 -7.88
N ILE A 11 -14.88 12.26 -7.89
CA ILE A 11 -15.46 11.24 -8.78
C ILE A 11 -15.27 11.59 -10.26
N ILE A 12 -15.46 12.85 -10.64
CA ILE A 12 -15.26 13.30 -12.04
C ILE A 12 -13.80 13.07 -12.47
N ILE A 13 -12.84 13.47 -11.63
CA ILE A 13 -11.42 13.26 -11.89
C ILE A 13 -11.11 11.76 -12.00
N LEU A 14 -11.65 10.95 -11.09
CA LEU A 14 -11.50 9.51 -11.10
C LEU A 14 -12.03 8.90 -12.42
N VAL A 15 -13.19 9.33 -12.90
CA VAL A 15 -13.78 8.85 -14.16
C VAL A 15 -12.88 9.18 -15.35
N ILE A 16 -12.31 10.38 -15.42
CA ILE A 16 -11.39 10.76 -16.50
C ILE A 16 -10.14 9.86 -16.49
N ILE A 17 -9.54 9.65 -15.32
CA ILE A 17 -8.40 8.73 -15.14
C ILE A 17 -8.79 7.32 -15.55
N LEU A 18 -9.99 6.86 -15.17
CA LEU A 18 -10.49 5.55 -15.51
C LEU A 18 -10.77 5.37 -17.00
N ILE A 19 -11.10 6.42 -17.74
CA ILE A 19 -11.23 6.34 -19.20
C ILE A 19 -9.85 6.21 -19.86
N MET A 20 -8.86 6.97 -19.40
CA MET A 20 -7.50 6.90 -19.95
C MET A 20 -6.79 5.57 -19.65
N PHE A 21 -6.89 5.10 -18.41
CA PHE A 21 -6.20 3.91 -17.95
C PHE A 21 -7.08 2.65 -17.97
N GLY A 22 -8.41 2.78 -17.92
CA GLY A 22 -9.33 1.66 -17.79
C GLY A 22 -9.60 1.27 -16.32
N PRO A 23 -10.84 0.88 -15.96
CA PRO A 23 -11.22 0.51 -14.59
C PRO A 23 -10.48 -0.72 -14.06
N SER A 24 -9.99 -1.58 -14.93
CA SER A 24 -9.25 -2.78 -14.52
C SER A 24 -7.79 -2.51 -14.14
N LYS A 25 -7.21 -1.34 -14.45
CA LYS A 25 -5.80 -1.07 -14.15
C LYS A 25 -5.57 -0.69 -12.68
N LEU A 26 -6.46 0.09 -12.06
CA LEU A 26 -6.32 0.47 -10.65
C LEU A 26 -6.32 -0.74 -9.70
N PRO A 27 -7.25 -1.71 -9.79
CA PRO A 27 -7.25 -2.89 -8.93
C PRO A 27 -6.04 -3.80 -9.19
N LYS A 28 -5.60 -3.92 -10.46
CA LYS A 28 -4.40 -4.69 -10.80
C LYS A 28 -3.16 -4.09 -10.15
N LEU A 29 -2.97 -2.78 -10.27
CA LEU A 29 -1.85 -2.06 -9.66
C LEU A 29 -1.89 -2.16 -8.13
N GLY A 30 -3.08 -2.01 -7.53
CA GLY A 30 -3.28 -2.18 -6.09
C GLY A 30 -2.96 -3.59 -5.60
N ARG A 31 -3.30 -4.64 -6.36
CA ARG A 31 -2.91 -6.03 -6.02
C ARG A 31 -1.40 -6.21 -6.06
N SER A 32 -0.73 -5.74 -7.11
CA SER A 32 0.73 -5.84 -7.25
C SER A 32 1.47 -5.09 -6.12
N ILE A 33 1.04 -3.86 -5.82
CA ILE A 33 1.60 -3.07 -4.72
C ILE A 33 1.29 -3.73 -3.37
N GLY A 34 0.08 -4.24 -3.20
CA GLY A 34 -0.35 -4.93 -1.98
C GLY A 34 0.43 -6.20 -1.69
N GLU A 35 0.67 -7.03 -2.71
CA GLU A 35 1.53 -8.21 -2.61
C GLU A 35 2.97 -7.81 -2.27
N SER A 36 3.52 -6.79 -2.93
CA SER A 36 4.86 -6.30 -2.63
C SER A 36 4.97 -5.76 -1.20
N MET A 37 3.98 -5.00 -0.73
CA MET A 37 3.96 -4.44 0.61
C MET A 37 3.75 -5.53 1.68
N LYS A 38 2.95 -6.56 1.38
CA LYS A 38 2.79 -7.72 2.25
C LYS A 38 4.12 -8.46 2.40
N ASN A 39 4.77 -8.82 1.28
CA ASN A 39 6.04 -9.53 1.29
C ASN A 39 7.15 -8.72 1.97
N PHE A 40 7.16 -7.39 1.75
CA PHE A 40 8.07 -6.48 2.43
C PHE A 40 7.84 -6.48 3.95
N LYS A 41 6.58 -6.36 4.40
CA LYS A 41 6.24 -6.41 5.82
C LYS A 41 6.65 -7.73 6.47
N ASP A 42 6.37 -8.84 5.79
CA ASP A 42 6.67 -10.18 6.30
C ASP A 42 8.20 -10.38 6.40
N SER A 43 8.96 -9.98 5.37
CA SER A 43 10.43 -10.05 5.39
C SER A 43 11.05 -9.17 6.48
N THR A 44 10.54 -7.94 6.66
CA THR A 44 11.03 -7.04 7.72
C THR A 44 10.71 -7.58 9.11
N LYS A 45 9.56 -8.25 9.28
CA LYS A 45 9.19 -8.86 10.56
C LYS A 45 10.12 -10.01 10.92
N ASP A 46 10.45 -10.87 9.97
CA ASP A 46 11.37 -11.99 10.21
C ASP A 46 12.77 -11.49 10.62
N ILE A 47 13.28 -10.44 9.96
CA ILE A 47 14.56 -9.82 10.33
C ILE A 47 14.52 -9.20 11.75
N MET A 48 13.43 -8.50 12.09
CA MET A 48 13.28 -7.94 13.45
C MET A 48 13.14 -9.01 14.53
N SER A 49 12.48 -10.14 14.23
CA SER A 49 12.34 -11.24 15.19
C SER A 49 13.65 -11.98 15.44
N ASP A 50 14.48 -12.21 14.41
CA ASP A 50 15.82 -12.80 14.59
C ASP A 50 16.75 -11.89 15.41
N GLU A 51 16.66 -10.56 15.25
CA GLU A 51 17.44 -9.60 16.06
C GLU A 51 16.99 -9.53 17.54
N GLU A 52 15.72 -9.87 17.85
CA GLU A 52 15.20 -9.89 19.21
C GLU A 52 15.60 -11.17 19.97
N ASP A 53 15.67 -12.31 19.29
CA ASP A 53 16.10 -13.58 19.90
C ASP A 53 17.63 -13.62 20.11
N GLU A 54 18.46 -13.11 19.20
CA GLU A 54 19.93 -13.06 19.39
C GLU A 54 20.38 -12.14 20.54
N LYS A 55 19.60 -11.10 20.88
CA LYS A 55 19.92 -10.19 22.00
C LYS A 55 19.58 -10.76 23.37
N LYS A 56 18.80 -11.85 23.43
CA LYS A 56 18.37 -12.47 24.69
C LYS A 56 19.39 -13.47 25.23
N ASP A 57 20.14 -14.13 24.33
CA ASP A 57 21.16 -15.13 24.69
C ASP A 57 22.52 -14.52 25.07
N GLN A 58 22.82 -13.29 24.66
CA GLN A 58 24.07 -12.59 25.05
C GLN A 58 24.03 -11.91 26.43
N LYS A 59 22.89 -11.98 27.13
CA LYS A 59 22.69 -11.33 28.45
C LYS A 59 22.57 -12.31 29.62
N LEU A 60 22.84 -13.60 29.39
CA LEU A 60 22.89 -14.66 30.39
C LEU A 60 24.35 -15.07 30.69
#